data_AF-A0A329SDB6-F1
#
_entry.id   AF-A0A329SDB6-F1
#
_cell.length_a   1.000
_cell.length_b   1.000
_cell.length_c   1.000
_cell.angle_alpha   90.00
_cell.angle_beta   90.00
_cell.angle_gamma   90.00
#
_symmetry.space_group_name_H-M   'P 1'
#
loop_
_entity.id
_entity.type
_entity.pdbx_description
1 polymer ?
#
loop_
_entity_poly.entity_id
_entity_poly.type
_entity_poly.pdbx_seq_one_letter_code
_entity_poly.pdbx_strand_id
1 'polypeptide(L)'
;MEPTRGEDGVQAYVNHLLKRVVTPAGATEDLTSHSFRRGGAQHANGEEKLAAQWIFDRGVWDMAKVNKAFAYLFNPPQEDRKIARVLSGWGVNEKTAVEDVDTLDHGTQE
;
A
#
# COMPACT_ATOMS: atom_id res chain seq x y z
N MET A 1 -18.72 4.21 -25.68
CA MET A 1 -18.18 4.02 -24.33
C MET A 1 -19.36 3.76 -23.42
N GLU A 2 -19.54 2.50 -23.01
CA GLU A 2 -20.55 2.10 -22.02
C GLU A 2 -20.07 2.53 -20.61
N PRO A 3 -20.90 3.17 -19.78
CA PRO A 3 -20.57 3.41 -18.39
C PRO A 3 -20.74 2.11 -17.60
N THR A 4 -19.71 1.67 -16.88
CA THR A 4 -19.73 0.49 -16.00
C THR A 4 -20.67 0.72 -14.81
N ARG A 5 -21.95 0.45 -15.01
CA ARG A 5 -23.08 0.77 -14.11
C ARG A 5 -23.13 -0.01 -12.78
N GLY A 6 -22.07 -0.70 -12.37
CA GLY A 6 -22.03 -1.54 -11.17
C GLY A 6 -21.17 -1.01 -10.02
N GLU A 7 -20.00 -0.46 -10.31
CA GLU A 7 -19.01 -0.08 -9.30
C GLU A 7 -19.22 1.35 -8.79
N ASP A 8 -19.73 2.23 -9.66
CA ASP A 8 -20.03 3.63 -9.33
C ASP A 8 -21.15 3.75 -8.28
N GLY A 9 -22.08 2.79 -8.22
CA GLY A 9 -23.27 2.87 -7.35
C GLY A 9 -22.96 2.71 -5.85
N VAL A 10 -22.27 1.62 -5.48
CA VAL A 10 -21.93 1.35 -4.07
C VAL A 10 -20.89 2.33 -3.57
N GLN A 11 -19.89 2.65 -4.40
CA GLN A 11 -18.85 3.61 -4.02
C GLN A 11 -19.44 5.01 -3.80
N ALA A 12 -20.29 5.49 -4.73
CA ALA A 12 -20.98 6.77 -4.56
C ALA A 12 -21.89 6.75 -3.33
N TYR A 13 -22.64 5.67 -3.10
CA TYR A 13 -23.49 5.52 -1.92
C TYR A 13 -22.70 5.63 -0.61
N VAL A 14 -21.57 4.92 -0.50
CA VAL A 14 -20.68 5.01 0.67
C VAL A 14 -20.13 6.43 0.83
N ASN A 15 -19.71 7.08 -0.25
CA ASN A 15 -19.26 8.48 -0.21
C ASN A 15 -20.37 9.44 0.28
N HIS A 16 -21.63 9.21 -0.13
CA HIS A 16 -22.76 9.99 0.37
C HIS A 16 -23.03 9.75 1.86
N LEU A 17 -22.90 8.50 2.34
CA LEU A 17 -23.03 8.19 3.75
C LEU A 17 -21.93 8.83 4.58
N LEU A 18 -20.69 8.82 4.08
CA LEU A 18 -19.53 9.43 4.75
C LEU A 18 -19.75 10.92 5.04
N LYS A 19 -20.28 11.66 4.07
CA LYS A 19 -20.63 13.09 4.25
C LYS A 19 -21.56 13.35 5.44
N ARG A 20 -22.39 12.37 5.83
CA ARG A 20 -23.32 12.49 6.96
C ARG A 20 -22.68 12.17 8.31
N VAL A 21 -21.61 11.38 8.33
CA VAL A 21 -20.98 10.87 9.56
C VAL A 21 -19.66 11.57 9.90
N VAL A 22 -19.05 12.29 8.95
CA VAL A 22 -17.80 13.05 9.15
C VAL A 22 -17.92 14.03 10.33
N THR A 23 -18.93 14.89 10.34
CA THR A 23 -19.10 15.91 11.41
C THR A 23 -19.40 15.27 12.78
N PRO A 24 -20.36 14.32 12.92
CA PRO A 24 -20.57 13.64 14.20
C PRO A 24 -19.35 12.86 14.71
N ALA A 25 -18.49 12.36 13.81
CA ALA A 25 -17.26 11.66 14.17
C ALA A 25 -16.10 12.60 14.52
N GLY A 26 -16.29 13.93 14.44
CA GLY A 26 -15.21 14.91 14.65
C GLY A 26 -14.10 14.85 13.60
N ALA A 27 -14.34 14.21 12.45
CA ALA A 27 -13.38 14.14 11.36
C ALA A 27 -13.40 15.44 10.54
N THR A 28 -12.23 15.91 10.13
CA THR A 28 -12.06 17.19 9.41
C THR A 28 -11.62 17.02 7.95
N GLU A 29 -11.38 15.78 7.51
CA GLU A 29 -10.89 15.46 6.16
C GLU A 29 -12.01 15.10 5.18
N ASP A 30 -11.75 15.29 3.89
CA ASP A 30 -12.57 14.77 2.79
C ASP A 30 -12.47 13.24 2.72
N LEU A 31 -13.23 12.57 3.58
CA LEU A 31 -13.25 11.11 3.64
C LEU A 31 -13.93 10.52 2.40
N THR A 32 -13.28 9.49 1.85
CA THR A 32 -13.80 8.69 0.74
C THR A 32 -14.08 7.26 1.19
N SER A 33 -14.76 6.48 0.36
CA SER A 33 -14.95 5.03 0.52
C SER A 33 -13.63 4.31 0.77
N HIS A 34 -12.53 4.82 0.22
CA HIS A 34 -11.19 4.29 0.47
C HIS A 34 -10.71 4.54 1.90
N SER A 35 -10.99 5.73 2.47
CA SER A 35 -10.72 6.00 3.89
C SER A 35 -11.51 5.06 4.81
N PHE A 36 -12.78 4.80 4.50
CA PHE A 36 -13.57 3.81 5.23
C PHE A 36 -12.94 2.41 5.19
N ARG A 37 -12.48 1.95 4.01
CA ARG A 37 -11.82 0.64 3.87
C ARG A 37 -10.54 0.55 4.70
N ARG A 38 -9.68 1.59 4.66
CA ARG A 38 -8.43 1.63 5.43
C ARG A 38 -8.69 1.63 6.94
N GLY A 39 -9.57 2.51 7.41
CA GLY A 39 -9.93 2.61 8.82
C GLY A 39 -10.58 1.33 9.34
N GLY A 40 -11.47 0.71 8.56
CA GLY A 40 -12.09 -0.57 8.92
C GLY A 40 -11.09 -1.72 9.04
N ALA A 41 -10.11 -1.80 8.12
CA ALA A 41 -9.05 -2.79 8.20
C ALA A 41 -8.14 -2.58 9.43
N GLN A 42 -7.74 -1.33 9.70
CA GLN A 42 -6.94 -1.00 10.88
C GLN A 42 -7.66 -1.33 12.19
N HIS A 43 -8.95 -0.98 12.28
CA HIS A 43 -9.75 -1.27 13.46
C HIS A 43 -9.86 -2.78 13.69
N ALA A 44 -10.20 -3.56 12.66
CA ALA A 44 -10.26 -5.02 12.75
C ALA A 44 -8.92 -5.65 13.12
N ASN A 45 -7.79 -5.06 12.69
CA ASN A 45 -6.45 -5.53 13.06
C ASN A 45 -6.13 -5.31 14.55
N GLY A 46 -6.82 -4.38 15.22
CA GLY A 46 -6.70 -4.16 16.67
C GLY A 46 -7.59 -5.08 17.52
N GLU A 47 -8.48 -5.85 16.90
CA GLU A 47 -9.42 -6.73 17.61
C GLU A 47 -8.81 -8.12 17.82
N GLU A 48 -8.54 -8.49 19.07
CA GLU A 48 -7.91 -9.77 19.44
C GLU A 48 -8.65 -11.01 18.92
N LYS A 49 -9.98 -10.89 18.76
CA LYS A 49 -10.85 -11.99 18.31
C LYS A 49 -10.83 -12.20 16.80
N LEU A 50 -10.22 -11.29 16.04
CA LEU A 50 -10.19 -11.35 14.59
C LEU A 50 -8.78 -11.76 14.11
N ALA A 51 -8.71 -12.93 13.48
CA ALA A 51 -7.49 -13.35 12.81
C ALA A 51 -7.23 -12.48 11.57
N ALA A 52 -5.95 -12.22 11.25
CA ALA A 52 -5.57 -11.47 10.06
C ALA A 52 -6.17 -12.06 8.76
N GLN A 53 -6.27 -13.39 8.67
CA GLN A 53 -6.91 -14.07 7.53
C GLN A 53 -8.36 -13.61 7.30
N TRP A 54 -9.13 -13.42 8.38
CA TRP A 54 -10.52 -12.95 8.29
C TRP A 54 -10.59 -11.54 7.70
N ILE A 55 -9.62 -10.68 8.02
CA ILE A 55 -9.51 -9.33 7.47
C ILE A 55 -9.16 -9.39 5.98
N PHE A 56 -8.24 -10.25 5.58
CA PHE A 56 -7.84 -10.41 4.18
C PHE A 56 -8.99 -10.90 3.30
N ASP A 57 -9.73 -11.90 3.77
CA ASP A 57 -10.88 -12.47 3.06
C ASP A 57 -11.99 -11.43 2.87
N ARG A 58 -12.25 -10.61 3.88
CA ARG A 58 -13.27 -9.53 3.82
C ARG A 58 -12.80 -8.28 3.09
N GLY A 59 -11.50 -8.00 3.11
CA GLY A 59 -10.87 -6.90 2.38
C GLY A 59 -10.78 -7.16 0.89
N VAL A 60 -11.01 -8.41 0.46
CA VAL A 60 -10.79 -8.92 -0.90
C VAL A 60 -9.35 -8.62 -1.34
N TRP A 61 -8.41 -8.80 -0.41
CA TRP A 61 -7.00 -8.57 -0.68
C TRP A 61 -6.43 -9.75 -1.44
N ASP A 62 -5.89 -9.47 -2.63
CA ASP A 62 -5.21 -10.46 -3.45
C ASP A 62 -3.83 -10.74 -2.84
N MET A 63 -3.80 -11.65 -1.86
CA MET A 63 -2.58 -12.02 -1.15
C MET A 63 -1.51 -12.60 -2.09
N ALA A 64 -1.89 -13.17 -3.24
CA ALA A 64 -0.93 -13.62 -4.24
C ALA A 64 -0.19 -12.42 -4.86
N LYS A 65 -0.89 -11.33 -5.18
CA LYS A 65 -0.25 -10.09 -5.66
C LYS A 65 0.60 -9.41 -4.57
N VAL A 66 0.11 -9.35 -3.34
CA VAL A 66 0.85 -8.73 -2.22
C VAL A 66 2.13 -9.51 -1.93
N ASN A 67 2.04 -10.84 -1.77
CA ASN A 67 3.21 -11.69 -1.54
C ASN A 67 4.21 -11.62 -2.71
N LYS A 68 3.70 -11.57 -3.95
CA LYS A 68 4.55 -11.40 -5.14
C LYS A 68 5.31 -10.07 -5.13
N ALA A 69 4.68 -8.97 -4.70
CA ALA A 69 5.35 -7.68 -4.57
C ALA A 69 6.48 -7.72 -3.52
N PHE A 70 6.22 -8.32 -2.35
CA PHE A 70 7.27 -8.53 -1.32
C PHE A 70 8.42 -9.39 -1.86
N ALA A 71 8.12 -10.45 -2.60
CA ALA A 71 9.15 -11.31 -3.19
C ALA A 71 10.05 -10.56 -4.20
N TYR A 72 9.46 -9.69 -5.03
CA TYR A 72 10.22 -8.86 -5.98
C TYR A 72 11.13 -7.84 -5.29
N LEU A 73 10.67 -7.23 -4.20
CA LEU A 73 11.43 -6.20 -3.47
C LEU A 73 12.57 -6.81 -2.63
N PHE A 74 12.30 -7.87 -1.88
CA PHE A 74 13.23 -8.36 -0.86
C PHE A 74 14.00 -9.62 -1.24
N ASN A 75 13.43 -10.45 -2.12
CA ASN A 75 14.03 -11.73 -2.48
C ASN A 75 14.12 -11.99 -3.99
N PRO A 76 14.56 -11.03 -4.83
CA PRO A 76 14.83 -11.35 -6.22
C PRO A 76 16.01 -12.35 -6.30
N PRO A 77 15.94 -13.38 -7.16
CA PRO A 77 17.06 -14.27 -7.45
C PRO A 77 18.34 -13.50 -7.83
N GLN A 78 19.50 -14.08 -7.54
CA GLN A 78 20.79 -13.43 -7.85
C GLN A 78 20.93 -13.14 -9.36
N GLU A 79 20.48 -14.05 -10.22
CA GLU A 79 20.52 -13.87 -11.66
C GLU A 79 19.59 -12.75 -12.14
N ASP A 80 18.38 -12.65 -11.59
CA ASP A 80 17.44 -11.57 -11.89
C ASP A 80 18.05 -10.20 -11.54
N ARG A 81 18.74 -10.11 -10.40
CA ARG A 81 19.47 -8.89 -10.01
C ARG A 81 20.60 -8.54 -11.00
N LYS A 82 21.36 -9.54 -11.46
CA LYS A 82 22.44 -9.34 -12.44
C LYS A 82 21.90 -8.83 -13.77
N ILE A 83 20.83 -9.45 -14.28
CA ILE A 83 20.19 -9.06 -15.54
C ILE A 83 19.61 -7.64 -15.43
N ALA A 84 18.90 -7.34 -14.34
CA ALA A 84 18.38 -5.99 -14.11
C ALA A 84 19.48 -4.92 -14.10
N ARG A 85 20.64 -5.22 -13.49
CA ARG A 85 21.81 -4.32 -13.47
C ARG A 85 22.40 -4.08 -14.86
N VAL A 86 22.67 -5.15 -15.61
CA VAL A 86 23.22 -5.04 -16.98
C VAL A 86 22.28 -4.27 -17.88
N LEU A 87 20.98 -4.56 -17.84
CA LEU A 87 19.97 -3.85 -18.62
C LEU A 87 19.84 -2.37 -18.21
N SER A 88 20.19 -2.03 -16.98
CA SER A 88 20.22 -0.65 -16.48
C SER A 88 21.53 0.07 -16.78
N GLY A 89 22.49 -0.57 -17.46
CA GLY A 89 23.81 0.01 -17.79
C GLY A 89 24.88 -0.15 -16.71
N TRP A 90 24.63 -0.95 -15.66
CA TRP A 90 25.56 -1.18 -14.55
C TRP A 90 26.37 -2.45 -14.75
N GLY A 91 27.60 -2.47 -14.25
CA GLY A 91 28.42 -3.68 -14.21
C GLY A 91 27.83 -4.76 -13.30
N VAL A 92 27.94 -6.04 -13.71
CA VAL A 92 27.38 -7.20 -12.98
C VAL A 92 27.82 -7.24 -11.51
N ASN A 93 29.07 -6.87 -11.25
CA ASN A 93 29.70 -6.85 -9.93
C ASN A 93 30.14 -5.45 -9.49
N GLU A 94 29.64 -4.41 -10.17
CA GLU A 94 29.95 -3.04 -9.79
C GLU A 94 29.37 -2.80 -8.39
N LYS A 95 30.22 -2.46 -7.43
CA LYS A 95 29.76 -2.06 -6.11
C LYS A 95 29.09 -0.71 -6.30
N THR A 96 27.80 -0.62 -6.03
CA THR A 96 27.15 0.68 -5.81
C THR A 96 27.97 1.39 -4.75
N ALA A 97 28.48 2.59 -5.04
CA ALA A 97 28.99 3.46 -4.01
C ALA A 97 27.82 3.67 -3.04
N VAL A 98 27.89 3.04 -1.88
CA VAL A 98 26.98 3.34 -0.79
C VAL A 98 27.47 4.69 -0.30
N GLU A 99 26.69 5.73 -0.59
CA GLU A 99 26.93 7.06 0.00
C GLU A 99 27.02 6.87 1.52
N ASP A 100 28.03 7.49 2.13
CA ASP A 100 28.28 7.35 3.56
C ASP A 100 27.08 7.89 4.35
N VAL A 101 26.67 7.16 5.38
CA VAL A 101 25.48 7.54 6.16
C VAL A 101 25.73 8.89 6.84
N ASP A 102 26.97 9.17 7.22
CA ASP A 102 27.37 10.44 7.83
C ASP A 102 27.19 11.61 6.83
N THR A 103 27.43 11.41 5.53
CA THR A 103 27.17 12.45 4.52
C THR A 103 25.68 12.76 4.31
N LEU A 104 24.78 11.82 4.64
CA LEU A 104 23.33 12.00 4.53
C LEU A 104 22.72 12.61 5.79
N ASP A 105 23.32 12.39 6.97
CA ASP A 105 22.82 12.86 8.27
C ASP A 105 23.06 14.37 8.49
N HIS A 106 24.06 14.95 7.80
CA HIS A 106 24.35 16.40 7.83
C HIS A 106 23.23 17.29 7.28
N GLY A 107 22.16 16.74 6.70
CA GLY A 107 20.97 17.48 6.27
C GLY A 107 19.84 17.57 7.30
N THR A 108 19.94 16.90 8.46
CA THR A 108 18.82 16.75 9.41
C THR A 108 19.00 17.53 10.73
N GLN A 109 20.08 18.29 10.89
CA GLN A 109 20.25 19.19 12.03
C GLN A 109 20.08 20.65 11.62
N GLU A 110 18.85 21.17 11.67
CA GLU A 110 18.50 22.50 12.22
C GLU A 110 17.09 22.48 12.82
#